data_AF-A0A2V9R3Q3-F1
#
_entry.id   AF-A0A2V9R3Q3-F1
#
_cell.length_a   1.000
_cell.length_b   1.000
_cell.length_c   1.000
_cell.angle_alpha   90.00
_cell.angle_beta   90.00
_cell.angle_gamma   90.00
#
_symmetry.space_group_name_H-M   'P 1'
#
loop_
_entity.id
_entity.type
_entity.pdbx_description
1 polymer ?
#
loop_
_entity_poly.entity_id
_entity_poly.type
_entity_poly.pdbx_seq_one_letter_code
_entity_poly.pdbx_strand_id
1 'polypeptide(L)'
;MNIIRTHVLLPEDLVREIDALVGPRGRSAFLVETARDAVRRKKLLDFLSTDEPAWKDSNHPELAEGAVNWVRKLRAESERATRKRTAKG
;
A
#
# COMPACT_ATOMS: atom_id res chain seq x y z
N MET A 1 14.49 6.99 10.75
CA MET A 1 14.92 5.90 9.85
C MET A 1 16.43 5.84 9.91
N ASN A 2 17.04 4.71 10.27
CA ASN A 2 18.50 4.59 10.23
C ASN A 2 18.93 4.10 8.85
N ILE A 3 19.92 4.73 8.22
CA ILE A 3 20.41 4.36 6.89
C ILE A 3 21.71 3.59 7.06
N ILE A 4 21.75 2.36 6.52
CA ILE A 4 22.95 1.53 6.50
C ILE A 4 23.56 1.63 5.10
N ARG A 5 24.86 1.92 5.03
CA ARG A 5 25.59 1.90 3.76
C ARG A 5 25.86 0.46 3.34
N THR A 6 25.41 0.10 2.15
CA THR A 6 25.64 -1.23 1.55
C THR A 6 26.44 -1.06 0.27
N HIS A 7 27.46 -1.89 0.07
CA HIS A 7 28.21 -1.95 -1.18
C HIS A 7 27.58 -3.00 -2.10
N VAL A 8 27.13 -2.58 -3.29
CA VAL A 8 26.46 -3.44 -4.28
C VAL A 8 27.23 -3.35 -5.59
N LEU A 9 27.61 -4.51 -6.13
CA LEU A 9 28.22 -4.60 -7.46
C LEU A 9 27.11 -4.66 -8.50
N LEU A 10 27.20 -3.79 -9.51
CA LEU A 10 26.26 -3.73 -10.63
C LEU A 10 27.06 -3.82 -11.94
N PRO A 11 26.55 -4.54 -12.95
CA PRO A 11 27.11 -4.51 -14.30
C PRO A 11 27.18 -3.08 -14.85
N GLU A 12 28.24 -2.77 -15.60
CA GLU A 12 28.48 -1.42 -16.12
C GLU A 12 27.37 -0.97 -17.09
N ASP A 13 26.92 -1.87 -17.95
CA ASP A 13 25.83 -1.67 -18.90
C ASP A 13 24.53 -1.28 -18.17
N LEU A 14 24.18 -1.99 -17.10
CA LEU A 14 23.00 -1.66 -16.29
C LEU A 14 23.13 -0.27 -15.62
N VAL A 15 24.31 0.07 -15.11
CA VAL A 15 24.54 1.40 -14.53
C VAL A 15 24.34 2.51 -15.57
N ARG A 16 24.83 2.29 -16.80
CA ARG A 16 24.65 3.23 -17.91
C ARG A 16 23.18 3.39 -18.31
N GLU A 17 22.42 2.30 -18.33
CA GLU A 17 20.97 2.35 -18.59
C GLU A 17 20.23 3.14 -17.52
N ILE A 18 20.53 2.88 -16.24
CA ILE A 18 19.94 3.63 -15.12
C ILE A 18 20.28 5.11 -15.24
N ASP A 19 21.53 5.47 -15.55
CA ASP A 19 21.92 6.87 -15.76
C ASP A 19 21.17 7.55 -16.88
N ALA A 20 20.93 6.84 -17.98
CA ALA A 20 20.15 7.37 -19.10
C ALA A 20 18.71 7.69 -18.68
N LEU A 21 18.15 6.94 -17.73
CA LEU A 21 16.78 7.12 -17.23
C LEU A 21 16.66 8.21 -16.15
N VAL A 22 17.58 8.23 -15.17
CA VAL A 22 17.44 9.09 -13.97
C VAL A 22 18.55 10.11 -13.79
N GLY A 23 19.53 10.13 -14.69
CA GLY A 23 20.72 10.95 -14.61
C GLY A 23 21.74 10.45 -13.57
N PRO A 24 22.99 10.97 -13.62
CA PRO A 24 24.11 10.45 -12.83
C PRO A 24 23.97 10.59 -11.30
N ARG A 25 23.06 11.44 -10.81
CA ARG A 25 22.78 11.64 -9.38
C ARG A 25 21.50 10.94 -8.90
N GLY A 26 20.74 10.34 -9.80
CA GLY A 26 19.46 9.70 -9.51
C GLY A 26 19.57 8.23 -9.06
N ARG A 27 20.74 7.61 -9.21
CA ARG A 27 20.92 6.16 -9.00
C ARG A 27 20.48 5.66 -7.64
N SER A 28 20.90 6.31 -6.56
CA SER A 28 20.57 5.87 -5.19
C SER A 28 19.07 5.94 -4.93
N ALA A 29 18.40 7.00 -5.39
CA ALA A 29 16.96 7.16 -5.25
C ALA A 29 16.21 6.09 -6.07
N PHE A 30 16.64 5.87 -7.32
CA PHE A 30 16.09 4.83 -8.18
C PHE A 30 16.20 3.46 -7.53
N LEU A 31 17.40 3.06 -7.10
CA LEU A 31 17.63 1.75 -6.48
C LEU A 31 16.83 1.56 -5.19
N VAL A 32 16.69 2.60 -4.36
CA VAL A 32 15.89 2.53 -3.13
C VAL A 32 14.41 2.31 -3.45
N GLU A 33 13.84 3.07 -4.38
CA GLU A 33 12.42 2.92 -4.74
C GLU A 33 12.18 1.57 -5.45
N THR A 34 13.02 1.19 -6.41
CA THR A 34 12.91 -0.12 -7.08
C THR A 34 13.04 -1.28 -6.08
N ALA A 35 13.96 -1.20 -5.12
CA ALA A 35 14.10 -2.21 -4.08
C ALA A 35 12.86 -2.27 -3.16
N ARG A 36 12.30 -1.12 -2.78
CA ARG A 36 11.04 -1.06 -2.01
C ARG A 36 9.90 -1.72 -2.76
N ASP A 37 9.77 -1.44 -4.05
CA ASP A 37 8.71 -1.97 -4.90
C ASP A 37 8.86 -3.48 -5.08
N ALA A 38 10.09 -3.95 -5.34
CA ALA A 38 10.39 -5.36 -5.45
C ALA A 38 10.11 -6.12 -4.13
N VAL A 39 10.45 -5.53 -2.97
CA VAL A 39 10.14 -6.13 -1.66
C VAL A 39 8.63 -6.19 -1.44
N ARG A 40 7.88 -5.11 -1.73
CA ARG A 40 6.41 -5.12 -1.61
C ARG A 40 5.79 -6.19 -2.49
N ARG A 41 6.24 -6.29 -3.75
CA ARG A 41 5.77 -7.33 -4.68
C ARG A 41 6.05 -8.73 -4.16
N LYS A 42 7.27 -9.00 -3.66
CA LYS A 42 7.62 -10.33 -3.12
C LYS A 42 6.77 -10.68 -1.91
N LYS A 43 6.58 -9.75 -0.97
CA LYS A 43 5.71 -9.95 0.20
C LYS A 43 4.27 -10.25 -0.20
N LEU A 44 3.74 -9.56 -1.22
CA LEU A 44 2.41 -9.81 -1.73
C LEU A 44 2.31 -11.20 -2.38
N LEU A 45 3.28 -11.59 -3.21
CA LEU A 45 3.28 -12.91 -3.84
C LEU A 45 3.40 -14.04 -2.81
N ASP A 46 4.25 -13.85 -1.80
CA ASP A 46 4.39 -14.79 -0.68
C ASP A 46 3.06 -14.95 0.06
N PHE A 47 2.42 -13.83 0.43
CA PHE A 47 1.08 -13.84 1.03
C PHE A 47 0.02 -14.52 0.15
N LEU A 48 0.00 -14.24 -1.15
CA LEU A 48 -0.95 -14.86 -2.08
C LEU A 48 -0.69 -16.36 -2.32
N SER A 49 0.52 -16.82 -2.03
CA SER A 49 0.89 -18.24 -2.11
C SER A 49 0.58 -19.03 -0.85
N THR A 50 0.19 -18.36 0.26
CA THR A 50 -0.24 -19.07 1.46
C THR A 50 -1.71 -19.48 1.35
N ASP A 51 -2.06 -20.61 1.95
CA ASP A 51 -3.45 -21.04 2.11
C ASP A 51 -4.20 -20.25 3.19
N GLU A 52 -3.54 -19.26 3.81
CA GLU A 52 -4.16 -18.46 4.86
C GLU A 52 -5.21 -17.52 4.26
N PRO A 53 -6.46 -17.54 4.75
CA PRO A 53 -7.49 -16.66 4.23
C PRO A 53 -7.08 -15.19 4.40
N ALA A 54 -7.05 -14.46 3.27
CA ALA A 54 -6.75 -13.03 3.27
C ALA A 54 -7.80 -12.18 4.00
N TRP A 55 -8.98 -12.77 4.24
CA TRP A 55 -10.11 -12.16 4.92
C TRP A 55 -10.66 -13.16 5.93
N LYS A 56 -10.86 -12.74 7.19
CA LYS A 56 -11.43 -13.56 8.25
C LYS A 56 -12.51 -12.76 8.97
N ASP A 57 -13.67 -13.36 9.19
CA ASP A 57 -14.79 -12.71 9.88
C ASP A 57 -14.41 -12.24 11.29
N SER A 58 -13.47 -12.95 11.95
CA SER A 58 -12.91 -12.55 13.25
C SER A 58 -12.22 -11.19 13.25
N ASN A 59 -11.71 -10.76 12.09
CA ASN A 59 -11.03 -9.48 11.93
C ASN A 59 -12.01 -8.33 11.62
N HIS A 60 -13.30 -8.65 11.39
CA HIS A 60 -14.34 -7.71 10.98
C HIS A 60 -15.58 -7.79 11.89
N PRO A 61 -15.43 -7.50 13.20
CA PRO A 61 -16.57 -7.54 14.13
C PRO A 61 -17.68 -6.56 13.75
N GLU A 62 -17.37 -5.47 13.04
CA GLU A 62 -18.35 -4.52 12.51
C GLU A 62 -19.32 -5.13 11.48
N LEU A 63 -18.92 -6.26 10.86
CA LEU A 63 -19.72 -7.01 9.91
C LEU A 63 -20.45 -8.19 10.54
N ALA A 64 -20.37 -8.39 11.87
CA ALA A 64 -20.99 -9.52 12.56
C ALA A 64 -22.51 -9.62 12.36
N GLU A 65 -23.20 -8.48 12.21
CA GLU A 65 -24.64 -8.41 11.89
C GLU A 65 -24.93 -8.48 10.38
N GLY A 66 -23.91 -8.75 9.56
CA GLY A 66 -23.97 -8.81 8.11
C GLY A 66 -23.68 -7.47 7.42
N ALA A 67 -23.05 -7.56 6.24
CA ALA A 67 -22.64 -6.40 5.45
C ALA A 67 -23.80 -5.46 5.08
N VAL A 68 -25.00 -6.00 4.83
CA VAL A 68 -26.19 -5.21 4.50
C VAL A 68 -26.55 -4.26 5.65
N ASN A 69 -26.51 -4.75 6.89
CA ASN A 69 -26.85 -3.95 8.07
C ASN A 69 -25.77 -2.91 8.35
N TRP A 70 -24.50 -3.27 8.19
CA TRP A 70 -23.39 -2.34 8.31
C TRP A 70 -23.47 -1.19 7.30
N VAL A 71 -23.70 -1.50 6.01
CA VAL A 71 -23.87 -0.48 4.95
C VAL A 71 -25.09 0.40 5.20
N ARG A 72 -26.20 -0.17 5.70
CA ARG A 72 -27.39 0.62 6.08
C ARG A 72 -27.08 1.62 7.20
N LYS A 73 -26.37 1.19 8.25
CA LYS A 73 -25.94 2.08 9.35
C LYS A 73 -25.05 3.22 8.83
N LEU A 74 -24.04 2.90 8.01
CA LEU A 74 -23.16 3.90 7.38
C LEU A 74 -23.92 4.97 6.57
N ARG A 75 -24.88 4.55 5.75
CA ARG A 75 -25.69 5.48 4.96
C ARG A 75 -26.54 6.39 5.84
N ALA A 76 -27.20 5.83 6.86
CA ALA A 76 -28.01 6.61 7.78
C ALA A 76 -27.19 7.65 8.55
N GLU A 77 -25.96 7.32 8.94
CA GLU A 77 -25.03 8.27 9.58
C GLU A 77 -24.61 9.41 8.64
N SER A 78 -24.27 9.07 7.39
CA SER A 78 -23.91 10.06 6.36
C SER A 78 -25.05 11.04 6.06
N GLU A 79 -26.28 10.52 5.93
CA GLU A 79 -27.47 11.35 5.72
C GLU A 79 -27.73 12.28 6.91
N ARG A 80 -27.60 11.77 8.14
CA ARG A 80 -27.75 12.59 9.36
C ARG A 80 -26.71 13.70 9.43
N ALA A 81 -25.45 13.40 9.09
CA ALA A 81 -24.38 14.39 9.06
C ALA A 81 -24.65 15.48 8.01
N THR A 82 -25.11 15.09 6.82
CA THR A 82 -25.50 16.01 5.75
C THR A 82 -26.64 16.93 6.18
N ARG A 83 -27.72 16.37 6.76
CA ARG A 83 -28.86 17.15 7.28
C ARG A 83 -28.46 18.16 8.35
N LYS A 84 -27.57 17.78 9.27
CA LYS A 84 -27.05 18.71 10.31
C LYS A 84 -26.28 19.89 9.71
N ARG A 85 -25.53 19.67 8.62
CA ARG A 85 -24.77 20.72 7.93
C ARG A 85 -25.69 21.70 7.21
N THR A 86 -26.72 21.19 6.53
CA THR A 86 -27.68 22.03 5.80
C THR A 86 -28.65 22.78 6.72
N ALA A 87 -28.88 22.32 7.95
CA ALA A 87 -29.73 22.99 8.93
C ALA A 87 -29.01 24.08 9.74
N LYS A 88 -27.69 24.22 9.60
CA LYS A 88 -26.85 25.19 10.33
C LYS A 88 -26.34 26.35 9.45
N GLY A 89 -26.62 26.30 8.14
CA GLY A 89 -26.38 27.40 7.19
C GLY A 89 -27.69 28.09 6.86
#